data_AF-A0A2G4T9F4-F1
#
_entry.id   AF-A0A2G4T9F4-F1
#
_cell.length_a   1.000
_cell.length_b   1.000
_cell.length_c   1.000
_cell.angle_alpha   90.00
_cell.angle_beta   90.00
_cell.angle_gamma   90.00
#
_symmetry.space_group_name_H-M   'P 1'
#
loop_
_entity.id
_entity.type
_entity.pdbx_description
1 polymer ?
#
loop_
_entity_poly.entity_id
_entity_poly.type
_entity_poly.pdbx_seq_one_letter_code
_entity_poly.pdbx_strand_id
1 'polypeptide(L)'
;MIIINNIKYACEKCIQGHRSSRCDHRERKLVAVRKKGRPISQCDSCREKRKIKQIHQKCECLLKKKSRLTSTRRIMSIEALLV
;
A
#
# COMPACT_ATOMS: atom_id res chain seq x y z
N MET A 1 19.87 17.05 -1.01
CA MET A 1 18.99 16.58 0.10
C MET A 1 19.76 16.78 1.38
N ILE A 2 19.16 17.26 2.47
CA ILE A 2 19.89 17.60 3.70
C ILE A 2 19.60 16.52 4.76
N ILE A 3 20.59 16.11 5.55
CA ILE A 3 20.41 15.09 6.61
C ILE A 3 20.80 15.71 7.96
N ILE A 4 19.88 15.68 8.91
CA ILE A 4 20.08 16.21 10.28
C ILE A 4 19.56 15.14 11.24
N ASN A 5 20.38 14.74 12.23
CA ASN A 5 20.02 13.73 13.23
C ASN A 5 19.45 12.43 12.60
N ASN A 6 20.08 11.96 11.52
CA ASN A 6 19.66 10.78 10.76
C ASN A 6 18.28 10.88 10.06
N ILE A 7 17.66 12.06 10.05
CA ILE A 7 16.41 12.34 9.35
C ILE A 7 16.72 13.10 8.07
N LYS A 8 16.09 12.70 6.96
CA LYS A 8 16.23 13.34 5.64
C LYS A 8 15.29 14.53 5.56
N TYR A 9 15.79 15.67 5.08
CA TYR A 9 15.05 16.91 4.87
C TYR A 9 15.19 17.38 3.43
N ALA A 10 14.11 17.97 2.91
CA ALA A 10 14.08 18.61 1.60
C ALA A 10 13.10 19.78 1.58
N CYS A 11 13.27 20.69 0.63
CA CYS A 11 12.39 21.82 0.43
C CYS A 11 10.98 21.37 0.03
N GLU A 12 9.94 22.09 0.45
CA GLU A 12 8.53 21.74 0.15
C GLU A 12 8.27 21.59 -1.36
N LYS A 13 8.69 22.56 -2.17
CA LYS A 13 8.58 22.49 -3.65
C LYS A 13 9.30 21.27 -4.24
N CYS A 14 10.40 20.86 -3.62
CA CYS A 14 11.21 19.73 -4.07
C CYS A 14 10.55 18.39 -3.72
N ILE A 15 9.88 18.32 -2.57
CA ILE A 15 9.08 17.17 -2.15
C ILE A 15 7.89 17.01 -3.09
N GLN A 16 7.11 18.07 -3.31
CA GLN A 16 5.95 18.06 -4.21
C GLN A 16 6.35 17.76 -5.66
N GLY A 17 7.44 18.37 -6.14
CA GLY A 17 7.95 18.17 -7.49
C GLY A 17 8.73 16.88 -7.70
N HIS A 18 8.76 15.95 -6.73
CA HIS A 18 9.51 14.68 -6.81
C HIS A 18 11.03 14.82 -7.04
N ARG A 19 11.61 15.99 -6.74
CA ARG A 19 13.05 16.30 -6.84
C ARG A 19 13.77 16.25 -5.49
N SER A 20 13.12 15.71 -4.45
CA SER A 20 13.62 15.70 -3.07
C SER A 20 14.97 14.98 -2.91
N SER A 21 15.29 14.02 -3.77
CA SER A 21 16.59 13.33 -3.80
C SER A 21 17.77 14.29 -4.04
N ARG A 22 17.59 15.32 -4.85
CA ARG A 22 18.63 16.29 -5.26
C ARG A 22 18.35 17.71 -4.75
N CYS A 23 17.64 17.84 -3.64
CA CYS A 23 17.27 19.15 -3.10
C CYS A 23 18.43 19.82 -2.37
N ASP A 24 19.02 20.87 -2.95
CA ASP A 24 20.15 21.60 -2.33
C ASP A 24 19.82 23.04 -1.91
N HIS A 25 18.54 23.41 -1.98
CA HIS A 25 18.04 24.70 -1.53
C HIS A 25 18.11 24.80 0.01
N ARG A 26 18.82 25.81 0.52
CA ARG A 26 18.94 26.10 1.97
C ARG A 26 18.06 27.25 2.44
N GLU A 27 17.66 28.13 1.53
CA GLU A 27 16.85 29.31 1.83
C GLU A 27 15.35 29.00 1.96
N ARG A 28 14.91 27.84 1.46
CA ARG A 28 13.51 27.44 1.46
C ARG A 28 13.19 26.62 2.71
N LYS A 29 11.94 26.68 3.15
CA LYS A 29 11.43 25.86 4.26
C LYS A 29 11.73 24.38 4.03
N LEU A 30 12.51 23.80 4.94
CA LEU A 30 12.88 22.39 4.94
C LEU A 30 11.85 21.58 5.73
N VAL A 31 11.44 20.45 5.16
CA VAL A 31 10.48 19.52 5.77
C VAL A 31 11.07 18.11 5.76
N ALA A 32 10.78 17.33 6.79
CA ALA A 32 11.23 15.95 6.88
C ALA A 32 10.61 15.10 5.75
N VAL A 33 11.45 14.36 5.05
CA VAL A 33 11.06 13.46 3.97
C VAL A 33 10.54 12.17 4.56
N ARG A 34 9.25 11.89 4.36
CA ARG A 34 8.62 10.63 4.81
C ARG A 34 9.18 9.43 4.03
N LYS A 35 9.02 8.23 4.60
CA LYS A 35 9.43 6.97 3.95
C LYS A 35 8.76 6.86 2.57
N LYS A 36 9.54 6.50 1.56
CA LYS A 36 9.06 6.27 0.19
C LYS A 36 8.38 4.92 0.12
N GLY A 37 7.23 4.84 -0.55
CA GLY A 37 6.61 3.56 -0.90
C GLY A 37 5.10 3.67 -1.08
N ARG A 38 4.58 3.07 -2.15
CA ARG A 38 3.16 2.77 -2.24
C ARG A 38 2.87 1.58 -1.32
N PRO A 39 1.75 1.56 -0.57
CA PRO A 39 1.32 0.33 0.08
C PRO A 39 1.21 -0.80 -0.95
N ILE A 40 1.51 -2.02 -0.53
CA ILE A 40 1.44 -3.17 -1.42
C ILE A 40 -0.02 -3.44 -1.80
N SER A 41 -0.30 -3.44 -3.10
CA SER A 41 -1.67 -3.65 -3.62
C SER A 41 -1.99 -5.12 -3.91
N GLN A 42 -1.00 -6.01 -3.83
CA GLN A 42 -1.11 -7.44 -4.11
C GLN A 42 -0.94 -8.25 -2.83
N CYS A 43 -1.65 -9.36 -2.69
CA CYS A 43 -1.39 -10.31 -1.61
C CYS A 43 -0.10 -11.11 -1.87
N ASP A 44 0.43 -11.72 -0.81
CA ASP A 44 1.69 -12.48 -0.87
C ASP A 44 1.67 -13.61 -1.90
N SER A 45 0.56 -14.35 -1.98
CA SER A 45 0.42 -15.46 -2.94
C SER A 45 0.42 -15.00 -4.40
N CYS A 46 -0.20 -13.86 -4.71
CA CYS A 46 -0.15 -13.28 -6.06
C CYS A 46 1.25 -12.75 -6.38
N ARG A 47 1.95 -12.20 -5.39
CA ARG A 47 3.34 -11.75 -5.55
C ARG A 47 4.29 -12.91 -5.82
N GLU A 48 4.12 -14.01 -5.12
CA GLU A 48 4.92 -15.22 -5.30
C GLU A 48 4.68 -15.88 -6.66
N LYS A 49 3.43 -15.93 -7.13
CA LYS A 49 3.11 -16.38 -8.49
C LYS A 49 3.83 -15.55 -9.56
N ARG A 50 4.00 -14.25 -9.36
CA ARG A 50 4.80 -13.43 -10.28
C ARG A 50 6.28 -13.83 -10.28
N LYS A 51 6.86 -14.16 -9.12
CA LYS A 51 8.27 -14.59 -9.05
C LYS A 51 8.49 -15.96 -9.66
N ILE A 52 7.65 -16.93 -9.31
CA ILE A 52 7.82 -18.33 -9.71
C ILE A 52 7.40 -18.53 -11.16
N LYS A 53 6.27 -17.93 -11.56
CA LYS A 53 5.65 -18.19 -12.87
C LYS A 53 5.85 -17.06 -13.88
N GLN A 54 6.43 -15.92 -13.49
CA GLN A 54 6.58 -14.73 -14.34
C GLN A 54 5.24 -14.21 -14.91
N ILE A 55 4.12 -14.49 -14.25
CA ILE A 55 2.78 -14.06 -14.68
C ILE A 55 2.42 -12.71 -14.04
N HIS A 56 2.08 -11.72 -14.86
CA HIS A 56 1.70 -10.36 -14.45
C HIS A 56 0.18 -10.13 -14.45
N GLN A 57 -0.55 -10.86 -13.61
CA GLN A 57 -2.00 -10.66 -13.47
C GLN A 57 -2.36 -9.66 -12.36
N LYS A 58 -3.50 -8.99 -12.52
CA LYS A 58 -4.10 -8.12 -11.50
C LYS A 58 -4.53 -8.96 -10.29
N CYS A 59 -4.21 -8.49 -9.08
CA CYS A 59 -4.62 -9.18 -7.85
C CYS A 59 -6.07 -8.80 -7.49
N GLU A 60 -6.99 -9.75 -7.60
CA GLU A 60 -8.42 -9.57 -7.27
C GLU A 60 -8.85 -10.40 -6.04
N CYS A 61 -7.89 -10.93 -5.29
CA CYS A 61 -8.15 -11.80 -4.13
C CYS A 61 -9.00 -11.14 -3.04
N LEU A 62 -8.91 -9.82 -2.86
CA LEU A 62 -9.70 -9.07 -1.89
C LEU A 62 -11.19 -9.02 -2.27
N LEU A 63 -11.52 -8.95 -3.56
CA LEU A 63 -12.90 -8.99 -4.05
C LEU A 63 -13.51 -10.38 -3.82
N LYS A 64 -12.75 -11.44 -4.07
CA LYS A 64 -13.16 -12.84 -3.86
C LYS A 64 -13.32 -13.24 -2.39
N LYS A 65 -12.76 -12.48 -1.44
CA LYS A 65 -12.96 -12.71 0.00
C LYS A 65 -14.28 -12.11 0.50
N LYS A 66 -14.67 -10.93 -0.02
CA LYS A 66 -15.96 -10.29 0.33
C LYS A 66 -17.15 -11.15 -0.05
N SER A 67 -17.15 -11.74 -1.25
CA SER A 67 -18.24 -12.59 -1.73
C SER A 67 -18.45 -13.88 -0.94
N ARG A 68 -17.40 -14.38 -0.27
CA ARG A 68 -17.49 -15.56 0.60
C ARG A 68 -18.09 -15.25 1.97
N LEU A 69 -17.78 -14.08 2.54
CA LEU A 69 -18.37 -13.65 3.81
C LEU A 69 -19.87 -13.33 3.68
N THR A 70 -20.33 -12.88 2.51
CA THR A 70 -21.75 -12.61 2.27
C THR A 70 -22.59 -13.88 2.05
N SER A 71 -21.97 -15.00 1.68
CA SER A 71 -22.69 -16.25 1.37
C SER A 71 -22.95 -17.13 2.58
N THR A 72 -22.16 -17.01 3.66
CA THR A 72 -22.34 -17.83 4.88
C THR A 72 -23.43 -17.31 5.80
N ARG A 73 -23.86 -16.05 5.67
CA ARG A 73 -24.99 -15.51 6.45
C ARG A 73 -26.36 -16.08 6.08
N ARG A 74 -26.49 -16.77 4.94
CA ARG A 74 -27.76 -17.39 4.51
C ARG A 74 -28.01 -18.79 5.06
N ILE A 75 -27.01 -19.44 5.65
CA ILE A 75 -27.15 -20.84 6.10
C ILE A 75 -27.54 -20.94 7.59
N MET A 76 -27.37 -19.90 8.39
CA MET A 76 -27.72 -19.89 9.82
C MET A 76 -29.13 -19.34 10.09
N SER A 77 -30.14 -19.72 9.30
CA SER A 77 -31.53 -19.27 9.52
C SER A 77 -32.58 -20.36 9.32
N ILE A 78 -32.19 -21.60 9.02
CA ILE A 78 -33.14 -22.70 8.80
C ILE A 78 -33.22 -23.66 10.01
N GLU A 79 -32.22 -23.71 10.89
CA GLU A 79 -32.29 -24.58 12.10
C GLU A 79 -32.93 -23.92 13.34
N ALA A 80 -33.39 -22.66 13.25
CA ALA A 80 -33.94 -21.93 14.40
C ALA A 80 -35.49 -21.90 14.46
N LEU A 81 -36.18 -22.74 13.68
CA LEU A 81 -37.65 -22.79 13.61
C LEU A 81 -38.26 -24.16 13.96
N LEU A 82 -37.47 -25.14 14.39
CA LEU A 82 -37.95 -26.49 14.71
C LEU A 82 -37.34 -27.09 16.00
N VAL A 83 -37.20 -26.28 17.06
CA VAL A 83 -37.19 -26.77 18.44
C VAL A 83 -38.04 -25.84 19.29
#